data_AF-A0A9P6T0J4-F1
#
_entry.id   AF-A0A9P6T0J4-F1
#
_cell.length_a   1.000
_cell.length_b   1.000
_cell.length_c   1.000
_cell.angle_alpha   90.00
_cell.angle_beta   90.00
_cell.angle_gamma   90.00
#
_symmetry.space_group_name_H-M   'P 1'
#
loop_
_entity.id
_entity.type
_entity.pdbx_description
1 polymer ?
#
loop_
_entity_poly.entity_id
_entity_poly.type
_entity_poly.pdbx_seq_one_letter_code
_entity_poly.pdbx_strand_id
1 'polypeptide(L)'
;HQAEELKRAKLETALAHKIEHRPPVSELIDHNILHASHVAPALQGKEAELKRSQLEDMLNTKIQERPSAEVLVEKHILGNVKSLIAQVIS
;
A
#
# COMPACT_ATOMS: atom_id res chain seq x y z
N HIS A 1 -42.20 -1.29 -25.23
CA HIS A 1 -42.08 0.18 -25.11
C HIS A 1 -42.06 0.60 -23.64
N GLN A 2 -43.17 0.46 -22.90
CA GLN A 2 -43.28 0.87 -21.49
C GLN A 2 -42.22 0.26 -20.54
N ALA A 3 -41.88 -1.02 -20.72
CA ALA A 3 -40.83 -1.66 -19.92
C ALA A 3 -39.43 -1.06 -20.18
N GLU A 4 -39.14 -0.65 -21.41
CA GLU A 4 -37.87 0.00 -21.77
C GLU A 4 -37.82 1.44 -21.26
N GLU A 5 -38.93 2.17 -21.32
CA GLU A 5 -39.05 3.51 -20.73
C GLU A 5 -38.85 3.46 -19.21
N LEU A 6 -39.44 2.49 -18.52
CA LEU A 6 -39.24 2.32 -17.09
C LEU A 6 -37.78 1.96 -16.75
N LYS A 7 -37.13 1.12 -17.56
CA LYS A 7 -35.70 0.81 -17.39
C LYS A 7 -34.85 2.06 -17.56
N ARG A 8 -35.12 2.89 -18.58
CA ARG A 8 -34.42 4.16 -18.81
C ARG A 8 -34.58 5.12 -17.64
N ALA A 9 -35.81 5.35 -17.18
CA ALA A 9 -36.09 6.25 -16.05
C ALA A 9 -35.38 5.79 -14.76
N LYS A 10 -35.30 4.46 -14.53
CA LYS A 10 -34.55 3.90 -13.40
C LYS A 10 -33.03 4.13 -13.54
N LEU A 11 -32.49 3.93 -14.75
CA LEU A 11 -31.07 4.17 -15.03
C LEU A 11 -30.70 5.65 -14.86
N GLU A 12 -31.54 6.56 -15.34
CA GLU A 12 -31.36 8.01 -15.19
C GLU A 12 -31.32 8.42 -13.72
N THR A 13 -32.30 7.97 -12.93
CA THR A 13 -32.35 8.23 -11.48
C THR A 13 -31.10 7.68 -10.77
N ALA A 14 -30.70 6.44 -11.07
CA ALA A 14 -29.54 5.81 -10.45
C ALA A 14 -28.23 6.49 -10.84
N LEU A 15 -28.10 6.94 -12.10
CA LEU A 15 -26.91 7.65 -12.57
C LEU A 15 -26.81 9.03 -11.93
N ALA A 16 -27.91 9.78 -11.85
CA ALA A 16 -27.94 11.09 -11.19
C ALA A 16 -27.45 11.00 -9.74
N HIS A 17 -27.97 10.03 -8.98
CA HIS A 17 -27.54 9.78 -7.61
C HIS A 17 -26.04 9.44 -7.51
N LYS A 18 -25.50 8.63 -8.45
CA LYS A 18 -24.06 8.28 -8.48
C LYS A 18 -23.16 9.46 -8.82
N ILE A 19 -23.62 10.38 -9.66
CA ILE A 19 -22.88 11.59 -10.02
C ILE A 19 -22.86 12.56 -8.84
N GLU A 20 -23.99 12.73 -8.14
CA GLU A 20 -24.08 13.57 -6.94
C GLU A 20 -23.14 13.10 -5.83
N HIS A 21 -23.05 11.78 -5.62
CA HIS A 21 -22.21 11.17 -4.59
C HIS A 21 -20.85 10.70 -5.11
N ARG A 22 -20.35 11.30 -6.21
CA ARG A 22 -19.08 10.88 -6.79
C ARG A 22 -17.92 11.28 -5.85
N PRO A 23 -17.10 10.32 -5.38
CA PRO A 23 -15.98 10.63 -4.49
C PRO A 23 -14.90 11.45 -5.21
N PRO A 24 -14.15 12.29 -4.48
CA PRO A 24 -13.01 13.02 -5.03
C PRO A 24 -11.85 12.08 -5.36
N VAL A 25 -10.96 12.53 -6.23
CA VAL A 25 -9.77 11.76 -6.65
C VAL A 25 -8.86 11.42 -5.47
N SER A 26 -8.74 12.33 -4.49
CA SER A 26 -7.94 12.10 -3.28
C SER A 26 -8.41 10.89 -2.49
N GLU A 27 -9.72 10.74 -2.29
CA GLU A 27 -10.28 9.60 -1.55
C GLU A 27 -10.02 8.28 -2.28
N LEU A 28 -10.08 8.29 -3.62
CA LEU A 28 -9.72 7.11 -4.42
C LEU A 28 -8.23 6.74 -4.30
N ILE A 29 -7.35 7.74 -4.14
CA ILE A 29 -5.92 7.51 -3.89
C ILE A 29 -5.70 6.97 -2.47
N ASP A 30 -6.35 7.55 -1.47
CA ASP A 30 -6.23 7.15 -0.07
C ASP A 30 -6.73 5.73 0.16
N HIS A 31 -7.79 5.32 -0.55
CA HIS A 31 -8.31 3.96 -0.54
C HIS A 31 -7.54 3.00 -1.47
N ASN A 32 -6.44 3.46 -2.08
CA ASN A 32 -5.60 2.68 -3.00
C ASN A 32 -6.36 2.09 -4.21
N ILE A 33 -7.38 2.79 -4.68
CA ILE A 33 -8.14 2.47 -5.90
C ILE A 33 -7.45 3.10 -7.12
N LEU A 34 -7.01 4.37 -6.99
CA LEU A 34 -6.20 5.06 -7.97
C LEU A 34 -4.77 5.20 -7.47
N HIS A 35 -3.80 5.00 -8.35
CA HIS A 35 -2.40 5.25 -8.02
C HIS A 35 -2.12 6.75 -8.10
N ALA A 36 -1.45 7.30 -7.08
CA ALA A 36 -0.93 8.66 -7.12
C ALA A 36 0.22 8.74 -8.13
N SER A 37 -0.11 9.03 -9.39
CA SER A 37 0.86 9.13 -10.47
C SER A 37 0.61 10.35 -11.35
N HIS A 38 1.71 10.93 -11.82
CA HIS A 38 1.74 12.00 -12.80
C HIS A 38 1.90 11.50 -14.24
N VAL A 39 2.04 10.18 -14.45
CA VAL A 39 2.18 9.61 -15.80
C VAL A 39 0.80 9.43 -16.45
N ALA A 40 0.80 9.41 -17.79
CA ALA A 40 -0.41 9.17 -18.57
C ALA A 40 -1.11 7.85 -18.15
N PRO A 41 -2.46 7.76 -18.20
CA PRO A 41 -3.20 6.58 -17.73
C PRO A 41 -2.73 5.25 -18.34
N ALA A 42 -2.32 5.26 -19.61
CA ALA A 42 -1.82 4.07 -20.31
C ALA A 42 -0.47 3.55 -19.76
N LEU A 43 0.31 4.40 -19.08
CA LEU A 43 1.64 4.06 -18.57
C LEU A 43 1.66 3.71 -17.07
N GLN A 44 0.59 4.01 -16.33
CA GLN A 44 0.54 3.80 -14.87
C GLN A 44 0.79 2.33 -14.48
N GLY A 45 0.28 1.39 -15.27
CA GLY A 45 0.53 -0.05 -15.04
C GLY A 45 2.02 -0.40 -15.15
N LYS A 46 2.72 0.16 -16.15
CA LYS A 46 4.15 -0.07 -16.35
C LYS A 46 5.02 0.64 -15.32
N GLU A 47 4.62 1.82 -14.89
CA GLU A 47 5.27 2.51 -13.79
C GLU A 47 5.17 1.70 -12.48
N ALA A 48 3.99 1.17 -12.15
CA ALA A 48 3.78 0.36 -10.94
C ALA A 48 4.62 -0.94 -10.97
N GLU A 49 4.67 -1.61 -12.12
CA GLU A 49 5.50 -2.80 -12.34
C GLU A 49 6.99 -2.49 -12.11
N LEU A 50 7.49 -1.39 -12.68
CA LEU A 50 8.87 -0.96 -12.49
C LEU A 50 9.19 -0.61 -11.04
N LYS A 51 8.32 0.18 -10.38
CA LYS A 51 8.49 0.54 -8.95
C LYS A 51 8.54 -0.70 -8.07
N ARG A 52 7.69 -1.69 -8.34
CA ARG A 52 7.68 -2.95 -7.60
C ARG A 52 8.99 -3.73 -7.81
N SER A 53 9.46 -3.86 -9.05
CA SER A 53 10.73 -4.55 -9.34
C SER A 53 11.91 -3.89 -8.63
N GLN A 54 12.00 -2.55 -8.69
CA GLN A 54 13.07 -1.80 -8.00
C GLN A 54 13.01 -2.01 -6.48
N LEU A 55 11.81 -1.99 -5.90
CA LEU A 55 11.63 -2.21 -4.47
C LEU A 55 12.04 -3.64 -4.06
N GLU A 56 11.69 -4.63 -4.88
CA GLU A 56 12.07 -6.03 -4.66
C GLU A 56 13.59 -6.20 -4.67
N ASP A 57 14.28 -5.64 -5.67
CA ASP A 57 15.74 -5.68 -5.76
C ASP A 57 16.39 -5.01 -4.54
N MET A 58 15.94 -3.81 -4.18
CA MET A 58 16.44 -3.07 -3.01
C MET A 58 16.19 -3.83 -1.70
N LEU A 59 15.01 -4.46 -1.55
CA LEU A 59 14.67 -5.22 -0.37
C LEU A 59 15.51 -6.49 -0.27
N ASN A 60 15.72 -7.18 -1.40
CA ASN A 60 16.57 -8.36 -1.47
C ASN A 60 17.98 -8.05 -0.97
N THR A 61 18.62 -6.98 -1.47
CA THR A 61 19.94 -6.56 -0.97
C THR A 61 19.95 -6.31 0.54
N LYS A 62 18.97 -5.55 1.06
CA LYS A 62 18.88 -5.24 2.50
C LYS A 62 18.64 -6.47 3.37
N ILE A 63 17.90 -7.45 2.87
CA ILE A 63 17.66 -8.71 3.59
C ILE A 63 18.93 -9.56 3.62
N GLN A 64 19.71 -9.61 2.54
CA GLN A 64 20.99 -10.33 2.51
C GLN A 64 22.00 -9.74 3.50
N GLU A 65 22.02 -8.40 3.63
CA GLU A 65 22.90 -7.69 4.57
C GLU A 65 22.36 -7.61 6.00
N ARG A 66 21.27 -8.33 6.32
CA ARG A 66 20.62 -8.26 7.63
C ARG A 66 21.61 -8.65 8.74
N PRO A 67 21.90 -7.76 9.71
CA PRO A 67 22.82 -8.06 10.81
C PRO A 67 22.35 -9.25 11.64
N SER A 68 23.30 -10.07 12.10
CA SER A 68 23.01 -11.16 13.04
C SER A 68 22.58 -10.62 14.41
N ALA A 69 21.90 -11.46 15.19
CA ALA A 69 21.47 -11.10 16.54
C ALA A 69 22.67 -10.72 17.44
N GLU A 70 23.82 -11.37 17.27
CA GLU A 70 25.05 -11.10 18.02
C GLU A 70 25.55 -9.68 17.77
N VAL A 71 25.59 -9.26 16.51
CA VAL A 71 25.98 -7.89 16.11
C VAL A 71 25.01 -6.86 16.71
N LEU A 72 23.72 -7.18 16.81
CA LEU A 72 22.73 -6.29 17.42
C LEU A 72 22.87 -6.20 18.95
N VAL A 73 23.32 -7.26 19.62
CA VAL A 73 23.64 -7.26 21.05
C VAL A 73 24.90 -6.44 21.33
N GLU A 74 25.96 -6.60 20.52
CA GLU A 74 27.20 -5.81 20.62
C GLU A 74 26.92 -4.31 20.45
N LYS A 75 26.02 -3.97 19.53
CA LYS A 75 25.56 -2.57 19.32
C LYS A 75 24.60 -2.08 20.40
N HIS A 76 24.32 -2.86 21.44
CA HIS A 76 23.40 -2.53 22.53
C HIS A 76 21.96 -2.21 22.05
N ILE A 77 21.57 -2.71 20.87
CA ILE A 77 20.21 -2.56 20.31
C ILE A 77 19.30 -3.66 20.86
N LEU A 78 19.81 -4.89 20.95
CA LEU A 78 19.14 -6.00 21.62
C LEU A 78 19.70 -6.18 23.03
N GLY A 79 18.81 -6.31 24.01
CA GLY A 79 19.20 -6.71 25.37
C GLY A 79 19.65 -8.16 25.38
N ASN A 80 20.82 -8.42 25.97
CA ASN A 80 21.26 -9.80 26.18
C ASN A 80 20.49 -10.39 27.37
N VAL A 81 19.61 -11.36 27.12
CA VAL A 81 18.83 -12.03 28.17
C VAL A 81 19.74 -12.67 29.23
N LYS A 82 20.92 -13.18 28.85
CA LYS A 82 21.94 -13.68 29.80
C LYS A 82 22.53 -12.56 30.66
N SER A 83 22.65 -11.34 30.13
CA SER A 83 23.10 -10.16 30.90
C SER A 83 22.05 -9.71 31.91
N LEU A 84 20.77 -9.66 31.51
CA LEU A 84 19.67 -9.31 32.44
C LEU A 84 19.58 -10.29 33.60
N ILE A 85 19.72 -11.60 33.34
CA ILE A 85 19.71 -12.61 34.39
C ILE A 85 20.94 -12.48 35.30
N ALA A 86 22.12 -12.16 34.75
CA ALA A 86 23.33 -11.92 35.54
C ALA A 86 23.26 -10.66 36.42
N GLN A 87 22.55 -9.61 35.99
CA GLN A 87 22.38 -8.35 36.73
C GLN A 87 21.36 -8.43 37.87
N VAL A 88 20.41 -9.38 37.79
CA VAL A 88 19.40 -9.59 38.84
C VAL A 88 19.91 -10.54 39.94
N ILE A 89 20.90 -11.37 39.64
CA ILE A 89 21.48 -12.35 40.58
C ILE A 89 22.72 -11.80 41.32
N SER A 90 23.24 -10.64 40.91
CA SER A 90 24.35 -9.94 41.59
C SER A 90 23.86 -8.81 42.49
#